data_AF-A0AAD4P8C9-F1
#
_entry.id   AF-A0AAD4P8C9-F1
#
_cell.length_a   1.000
_cell.length_b   1.000
_cell.length_c   1.000
_cell.angle_alpha   90.00
_cell.angle_beta   90.00
_cell.angle_gamma   90.00
#
_symmetry.space_group_name_H-M   'P 1'
#
loop_
_entity.id
_entity.type
_entity.pdbx_description
1 polymer ?
#
loop_
_entity_poly.entity_id
_entity_poly.type
_entity_poly.pdbx_seq_one_letter_code
_entity_poly.pdbx_strand_id
1 'polypeptide(L)'
;MDYVEESINNVNRIDRLNLVVKFSRLNRQEGDANIERWLNYAINNNVKELFLSYHTNPRFRNGWRYVLPDSLYRSTSLETLDLFGCQFKQPRSDSGIRFSLKKLGLSRVFIDQETLQTVVSSCDFLEQLCIESCQGFEVVRVAGHKLEVVDLYLDRDKVQIVAVSAPNLRLLSYGGGFEGV
;
A
#
# COMPACT_ATOMS: atom_id res chain seq x y z
N MET A 1 -16.99 -13.95 19.24
CA MET A 1 -17.17 -12.60 18.68
C MET A 1 -16.12 -11.74 19.32
N ASP A 2 -15.16 -11.28 18.54
CA ASP A 2 -14.13 -10.37 19.05
C ASP A 2 -14.76 -8.98 19.28
N TYR A 3 -14.34 -8.28 20.32
CA TYR A 3 -14.81 -6.92 20.67
C TYR A 3 -14.64 -5.91 19.50
N VAL A 4 -13.70 -6.22 18.60
CA VAL A 4 -13.47 -5.49 17.34
C VAL A 4 -14.64 -5.68 16.36
N GLU A 5 -15.24 -6.87 16.28
CA GLU A 5 -16.38 -7.15 15.41
C GLU A 5 -17.63 -6.38 15.85
N GLU A 6 -17.91 -6.29 17.16
CA GLU A 6 -19.01 -5.48 17.67
C GLU A 6 -18.80 -3.99 17.38
N SER A 7 -17.57 -3.47 17.51
CA SER A 7 -17.27 -2.07 17.22
C SER A 7 -17.32 -1.75 15.72
N ILE A 8 -16.87 -2.67 14.86
CA ILE A 8 -16.96 -2.53 13.40
C ILE A 8 -18.43 -2.60 12.92
N ASN A 9 -19.26 -3.42 13.56
CA ASN A 9 -20.66 -3.60 13.17
C ASN A 9 -21.62 -2.57 13.80
N ASN A 10 -21.25 -1.89 14.89
CA ASN A 10 -22.12 -0.92 15.59
C ASN A 10 -21.80 0.57 15.32
N VAL A 11 -20.84 0.90 14.46
CA VAL A 11 -20.42 2.31 14.25
C VAL A 11 -21.02 2.85 12.95
N ASN A 12 -21.47 4.12 13.00
CA ASN A 12 -21.80 4.94 11.84
C ASN A 12 -20.71 4.84 10.75
N ARG A 13 -21.08 5.09 9.48
CA ARG A 13 -20.19 5.05 8.31
C ARG A 13 -18.74 5.47 8.64
N ILE A 14 -17.83 4.50 8.61
CA ILE A 14 -16.40 4.71 8.88
C ILE A 14 -15.75 5.22 7.59
N ASP A 15 -15.30 6.47 7.59
CA ASP A 15 -14.60 7.05 6.43
C ASP A 15 -13.08 6.77 6.44
N ARG A 16 -12.48 6.53 7.61
CA ARG A 16 -11.04 6.24 7.80
C ARG A 16 -10.84 5.01 8.67
N LEU A 17 -10.07 4.04 8.19
CA LEU A 17 -9.69 2.83 8.92
C LEU A 17 -8.17 2.73 9.03
N ASN A 18 -7.65 2.63 10.25
CA ASN A 18 -6.23 2.41 10.52
C ASN A 18 -6.03 1.07 11.23
N LEU A 19 -5.35 0.15 10.55
CA LEU A 19 -5.08 -1.21 11.00
C LEU A 19 -3.59 -1.34 11.29
N VAL A 20 -3.24 -1.37 12.58
CA VAL A 20 -1.86 -1.62 13.01
C VAL A 20 -1.79 -3.01 13.60
N VAL A 21 -0.98 -3.87 12.99
CA VAL A 21 -0.94 -5.28 13.34
C VAL A 21 0.50 -5.73 13.59
N LYS A 22 0.71 -6.34 14.76
CA LYS A 22 2.02 -6.77 15.25
C LYS A 22 1.94 -8.25 15.58
N PHE A 23 2.62 -9.08 14.80
CA PHE A 23 2.58 -10.53 14.99
C PHE A 23 3.91 -11.11 15.44
N SER A 24 3.83 -12.03 16.39
CA SER A 24 4.86 -13.04 16.62
C SER A 24 4.59 -14.26 15.71
N ARG A 25 5.56 -15.15 15.53
CA ARG A 25 5.42 -16.34 14.66
C ARG A 25 4.21 -17.23 15.00
N LEU A 26 3.76 -17.24 16.25
CA LEU A 26 2.80 -18.23 16.78
C LEU A 26 1.34 -17.91 16.43
N ASN A 27 0.99 -16.63 16.26
CA ASN A 27 -0.41 -16.19 16.07
C ASN A 27 -0.68 -15.68 14.64
N ARG A 28 0.12 -16.12 13.68
CA ARG A 28 0.13 -15.55 12.32
C ARG A 28 -1.11 -15.86 11.50
N GLN A 29 -1.57 -17.11 11.48
CA GLN A 29 -2.68 -17.53 10.61
C GLN A 29 -4.01 -16.88 11.03
N GLU A 30 -4.30 -16.86 12.33
CA GLU A 30 -5.45 -16.14 12.88
C GLU A 30 -5.36 -14.63 12.61
N GLY A 31 -4.14 -14.10 12.70
CA GLY A 31 -3.83 -12.72 12.37
C GLY A 31 -4.13 -12.33 10.92
N ASP A 32 -3.67 -13.14 9.97
CA ASP A 32 -3.88 -12.91 8.54
C ASP A 32 -5.39 -13.00 8.19
N ALA A 33 -6.13 -13.92 8.82
CA ALA A 33 -7.58 -14.05 8.65
C ALA A 33 -8.35 -12.83 9.19
N ASN A 34 -7.92 -12.27 10.32
CA ASN A 34 -8.50 -11.05 10.87
C ASN A 34 -8.25 -9.83 9.97
N ILE A 35 -7.03 -9.70 9.41
CA ILE A 35 -6.74 -8.64 8.44
C ILE A 35 -7.64 -8.77 7.22
N GLU A 36 -7.81 -9.98 6.68
CA GLU A 36 -8.68 -10.20 5.53
C GLU A 36 -10.12 -9.76 5.82
N ARG A 37 -10.65 -10.08 7.01
CA ARG A 37 -11.98 -9.61 7.43
C ARG A 37 -12.06 -8.09 7.50
N TRP A 38 -11.07 -7.43 8.11
CA TRP A 38 -11.07 -5.97 8.23
C TRP A 38 -10.91 -5.25 6.88
N LEU A 39 -10.09 -5.79 5.98
CA LEU A 39 -9.96 -5.27 4.62
C LEU A 39 -11.28 -5.41 3.85
N ASN A 40 -11.92 -6.58 3.92
CA ASN A 40 -13.22 -6.78 3.28
C ASN A 40 -14.30 -5.86 3.86
N TYR A 41 -14.30 -5.62 5.17
CA TYR A 41 -15.18 -4.62 5.78
C TYR A 41 -14.93 -3.22 5.20
N ALA A 42 -13.67 -2.80 5.10
CA ALA A 42 -13.32 -1.46 4.60
C ALA A 42 -13.81 -1.25 3.16
N ILE A 43 -13.59 -2.25 2.32
CA ILE A 43 -14.03 -2.24 0.91
C ILE A 43 -15.56 -2.19 0.83
N ASN A 44 -16.25 -3.05 1.57
CA ASN A 44 -17.71 -3.15 1.52
C ASN A 44 -18.44 -1.93 2.10
N ASN A 45 -17.78 -1.19 3.00
CA ASN A 45 -18.37 -0.01 3.65
C ASN A 45 -17.90 1.32 3.04
N ASN A 46 -17.23 1.28 1.89
CA ASN A 46 -16.75 2.45 1.17
C ASN A 46 -15.86 3.38 2.01
N VAL A 47 -14.94 2.81 2.79
CA VAL A 47 -13.90 3.56 3.49
C VAL A 47 -13.10 4.38 2.47
N LYS A 48 -12.82 5.64 2.80
CA LYS A 48 -12.05 6.56 1.95
C LYS A 48 -10.55 6.50 2.22
N GLU A 49 -10.17 6.22 3.46
CA GLU A 49 -8.76 6.19 3.86
C GLU A 49 -8.43 4.89 4.58
N LEU A 50 -7.49 4.13 4.02
CA LEU A 50 -7.04 2.86 4.59
C LEU A 50 -5.54 2.91 4.87
N PHE A 51 -5.20 2.70 6.13
CA PHE A 51 -3.82 2.55 6.61
C PHE A 51 -3.64 1.12 7.11
N LEU A 52 -2.68 0.37 6.59
CA LEU A 52 -2.34 -0.97 7.07
C LEU A 52 -0.85 -1.06 7.39
N SER A 53 -0.54 -1.26 8.65
CA SER A 53 0.83 -1.50 9.12
C SER A 53 1.01 -2.93 9.60
N TYR A 54 1.67 -3.76 8.77
CA TYR A 54 2.00 -5.14 9.08
C TYR A 54 3.45 -5.26 9.57
N HIS A 55 3.64 -5.39 10.87
CA HIS A 55 4.97 -5.51 11.47
C HIS A 55 5.33 -6.97 11.71
N THR A 56 6.43 -7.42 11.09
CA THR A 56 7.07 -8.70 11.39
C THR A 56 8.38 -8.49 12.14
N ASN A 57 8.79 -9.51 12.91
CA ASN A 57 10.03 -9.43 13.67
C ASN A 57 11.25 -9.43 12.70
N PRO A 58 12.10 -8.39 12.76
CA PRO A 58 13.23 -8.20 11.83
C PRO A 58 14.30 -9.30 11.92
N ARG A 59 14.28 -10.15 12.96
CA ARG A 59 15.19 -11.30 13.08
C ARG A 59 14.93 -12.39 12.04
N PHE A 60 13.80 -12.35 11.34
CA PHE A 60 13.48 -13.32 10.29
C PHE A 60 13.97 -12.81 8.93
N ARG A 61 15.20 -13.18 8.54
CA ARG A 61 15.87 -12.72 7.31
C ARG A 61 15.15 -13.09 6.00
N ASN A 62 14.17 -13.98 6.03
CA ASN A 62 13.35 -14.36 4.87
C ASN A 62 11.97 -13.68 4.93
N GLY A 63 11.92 -12.46 5.51
CA GLY A 63 10.74 -11.75 5.99
C GLY A 63 9.44 -12.08 5.26
N TRP A 64 8.58 -12.84 5.93
CA TRP A 64 7.24 -13.10 5.45
C TRP A 64 6.45 -11.80 5.41
N ARG A 65 5.71 -11.58 4.33
CA ARG A 65 4.82 -10.43 4.15
C ARG A 65 3.39 -10.92 4.08
N TYR A 66 2.45 -10.15 4.63
CA TYR A 66 1.04 -10.37 4.39
C TYR A 66 0.73 -10.05 2.92
N VAL A 67 0.15 -11.00 2.20
CA VAL A 67 -0.24 -10.81 0.80
C VAL A 67 -1.61 -10.15 0.78
N LEU A 68 -1.69 -8.96 0.20
CA LEU A 68 -2.94 -8.23 0.07
C LEU A 68 -3.94 -9.01 -0.79
N PRO A 69 -5.22 -9.05 -0.42
CA PRO A 69 -6.24 -9.72 -1.20
C PRO A 69 -6.56 -8.92 -2.48
N ASP A 70 -6.89 -9.63 -3.56
CA ASP A 70 -7.26 -9.01 -4.85
C ASP A 70 -8.52 -8.14 -4.73
N SER A 71 -9.33 -8.34 -3.67
CA SER A 71 -10.51 -7.52 -3.39
C SER A 71 -10.17 -6.05 -3.18
N LEU A 72 -8.96 -5.74 -2.70
CA LEU A 72 -8.50 -4.37 -2.49
C LEU A 72 -8.55 -3.57 -3.79
N TYR A 73 -8.09 -4.16 -4.91
CA TYR A 73 -8.07 -3.51 -6.24
C TYR A 73 -9.44 -3.07 -6.74
N ARG A 74 -10.52 -3.62 -6.19
CA ARG A 74 -11.90 -3.30 -6.60
C ARG A 74 -12.48 -2.10 -5.87
N SER A 75 -11.79 -1.56 -4.87
CA SER A 75 -12.29 -0.39 -4.15
C SER A 75 -12.26 0.86 -5.03
N THR A 76 -13.44 1.44 -5.24
CA THR A 76 -13.63 2.71 -5.96
C THR A 76 -13.76 3.92 -5.04
N SER A 77 -13.89 3.68 -3.74
CA SER A 77 -14.12 4.71 -2.72
C SER A 77 -12.85 5.15 -2.00
N LEU A 78 -11.79 4.34 -2.05
CA LEU A 78 -10.51 4.69 -1.45
C LEU A 78 -9.88 5.89 -2.17
N GLU A 79 -9.66 6.95 -1.42
CA GLU A 79 -8.91 8.14 -1.80
C GLU A 79 -7.48 8.10 -1.24
N THR A 80 -7.24 7.43 -0.11
CA THR A 80 -5.91 7.25 0.49
C THR A 80 -5.66 5.79 0.81
N LEU A 81 -4.52 5.27 0.33
CA LEU A 81 -4.03 3.95 0.65
C LEU A 81 -2.58 4.05 1.14
N ASP A 82 -2.35 3.69 2.39
CA ASP A 82 -1.03 3.70 3.03
C ASP A 82 -0.73 2.31 3.59
N LEU A 83 0.38 1.73 3.16
CA LEU A 83 0.70 0.34 3.38
C LEU A 83 2.12 0.17 3.88
N PHE A 84 2.28 -0.54 4.98
CA PHE A 84 3.57 -0.89 5.55
C PHE A 84 3.75 -2.40 5.69
N GLY A 85 4.88 -2.93 5.18
CA GLY A 85 5.34 -4.30 5.45
C GLY A 85 4.53 -5.43 4.81
N CYS A 86 3.64 -5.12 3.86
CA CYS A 86 2.83 -6.09 3.12
C CYS A 86 3.41 -6.40 1.74
N GLN A 87 2.70 -7.24 0.99
CA GLN A 87 3.02 -7.62 -0.38
C GLN A 87 1.79 -7.47 -1.28
N PHE A 88 1.96 -6.81 -2.42
CA PHE A 88 0.96 -6.84 -3.48
C PHE A 88 0.99 -8.20 -4.17
N LYS A 89 -0.20 -8.68 -4.53
CA LYS A 89 -0.37 -9.83 -5.41
C LYS A 89 -0.56 -9.33 -6.83
N GLN A 90 0.11 -9.96 -7.80
CA GLN A 90 -0.04 -9.58 -9.20
C GLN A 90 -1.53 -9.60 -9.59
N PRO A 91 -2.09 -8.50 -10.12
CA PRO A 91 -3.48 -8.45 -10.55
C PRO A 91 -3.72 -9.53 -11.61
N ARG A 92 -4.85 -10.22 -11.52
CA ARG A 92 -5.26 -11.12 -12.61
C ARG A 92 -5.70 -10.27 -13.80
N SER A 93 -5.50 -10.78 -15.01
CA SER A 93 -5.79 -10.06 -16.26
C SER A 93 -7.26 -9.61 -16.39
N ASP A 94 -8.18 -10.21 -15.62
CA ASP A 94 -9.60 -9.91 -15.57
C ASP A 94 -10.00 -8.95 -14.42
N SER A 95 -9.13 -8.74 -13.43
CA SER A 95 -9.48 -8.07 -12.17
C SER A 95 -9.27 -6.56 -12.17
N GLY A 96 -9.17 -5.93 -13.35
CA GLY A 96 -8.66 -4.57 -13.58
C GLY A 96 -8.82 -3.59 -12.41
N ILE A 97 -7.73 -2.90 -12.06
CA ILE A 97 -7.67 -2.00 -10.92
C ILE A 97 -8.72 -0.88 -11.07
N ARG A 98 -9.47 -0.61 -9.99
CA ARG A 98 -10.56 0.38 -9.92
C ARG A 98 -10.28 1.51 -8.93
N PHE A 99 -9.04 1.61 -8.47
CA PHE A 99 -8.61 2.63 -7.53
C PHE A 99 -8.92 4.03 -8.02
N SER A 100 -9.41 4.88 -7.12
CA SER A 100 -9.61 6.31 -7.33
C SER A 100 -8.76 7.12 -6.35
N LEU A 101 -7.52 6.67 -6.15
CA LEU A 101 -6.62 7.18 -5.12
C LEU A 101 -6.12 8.58 -5.46
N LYS A 102 -6.14 9.45 -4.45
CA LYS A 102 -5.41 10.71 -4.38
C LYS A 102 -4.04 10.53 -3.72
N LYS A 103 -3.91 9.59 -2.79
CA LYS A 103 -2.67 9.35 -2.05
C LYS A 103 -2.33 7.88 -2.02
N LEU A 104 -1.10 7.55 -2.40
CA LEU A 104 -0.54 6.22 -2.30
C LEU A 104 0.78 6.27 -1.52
N GLY A 105 0.78 5.68 -0.33
CA GLY A 105 1.97 5.50 0.51
C GLY A 105 2.35 4.03 0.60
N LEU A 106 3.61 3.71 0.28
CA LEU A 106 4.14 2.35 0.33
C LEU A 106 5.46 2.36 1.11
N SER A 107 5.52 1.64 2.23
CA SER A 107 6.73 1.51 3.05
C SER A 107 7.09 0.06 3.32
N ARG A 108 8.30 -0.37 2.97
CA ARG A 108 8.78 -1.77 3.14
C ARG A 108 7.88 -2.81 2.48
N VAL A 109 7.18 -2.42 1.42
CA VAL A 109 6.27 -3.27 0.65
C VAL A 109 7.04 -4.04 -0.42
N PHE A 110 6.63 -5.28 -0.67
CA PHE A 110 7.02 -5.99 -1.89
C PHE A 110 5.95 -5.79 -2.97
N ILE A 111 6.36 -5.27 -4.13
CA ILE A 111 5.50 -5.05 -5.29
C ILE A 111 6.34 -5.26 -6.54
N ASP A 112 5.90 -6.15 -7.42
CA ASP A 112 6.62 -6.39 -8.68
C ASP A 112 6.47 -5.22 -9.65
N GLN A 113 7.38 -5.16 -10.63
CA GLN A 113 7.44 -4.10 -11.62
C GLN A 113 6.13 -3.88 -12.39
N GLU A 114 5.42 -4.94 -12.76
CA GLU A 114 4.19 -4.84 -13.53
C GLU A 114 3.05 -4.32 -12.65
N THR A 115 2.92 -4.86 -11.45
CA THR A 115 1.89 -4.43 -10.50
C THR A 115 2.07 -2.98 -10.08
N LEU A 116 3.30 -2.52 -9.81
CA LEU A 116 3.57 -1.13 -9.47
C LEU A 116 3.10 -0.19 -10.60
N GLN A 117 3.49 -0.50 -11.84
CA GLN A 117 3.11 0.33 -12.99
C GLN A 117 1.60 0.31 -13.21
N THR A 118 0.94 -0.84 -13.04
CA THR A 118 -0.51 -0.97 -13.17
C THR A 118 -1.23 -0.14 -12.09
N VAL A 119 -0.81 -0.23 -10.82
CA VAL A 119 -1.43 0.52 -9.71
C VAL A 119 -1.31 2.02 -9.94
N VAL A 120 -0.11 2.52 -10.24
CA VAL A 120 0.16 3.95 -10.40
C VAL A 120 -0.53 4.52 -11.63
N SER A 121 -0.53 3.80 -12.76
CA SER A 121 -1.20 4.26 -13.99
C SER A 121 -2.73 4.19 -13.93
N SER A 122 -3.30 3.40 -13.01
CA SER A 122 -4.76 3.30 -12.84
C SER A 122 -5.36 4.43 -11.98
N CYS A 123 -4.55 5.31 -11.40
CA CYS A 123 -4.99 6.34 -10.47
C CYS A 123 -4.96 7.74 -11.11
N ASP A 124 -5.98 8.09 -11.90
CA ASP A 124 -6.03 9.38 -12.63
C ASP A 124 -6.04 10.64 -11.73
N PHE A 125 -6.42 10.47 -10.46
CA PHE A 125 -6.53 11.54 -9.48
C PHE A 125 -5.39 11.57 -8.48
N LEU A 126 -4.29 10.83 -8.72
CA LEU A 126 -3.18 10.75 -7.79
C LEU A 126 -2.52 12.13 -7.61
N GLU A 127 -2.53 12.62 -6.38
CA GLU A 127 -1.94 13.87 -5.93
C GLU A 127 -0.59 13.62 -5.23
N GLN A 128 -0.45 12.51 -4.50
CA GLN A 128 0.74 12.18 -3.73
C GLN A 128 1.15 10.72 -3.89
N LEU A 129 2.42 10.49 -4.22
CA LEU A 129 3.05 9.18 -4.26
C LEU A 129 4.26 9.16 -3.33
N CYS A 130 4.23 8.27 -2.33
CA CYS A 130 5.35 8.03 -1.43
C CYS A 130 5.78 6.57 -1.51
N ILE A 131 7.05 6.30 -1.79
CA ILE A 131 7.62 4.95 -1.84
C ILE A 131 8.89 4.92 -1.00
N GLU A 132 8.90 4.12 0.06
CA GLU A 132 10.00 4.00 1.01
C GLU A 132 10.44 2.54 1.18
N SER A 133 11.72 2.25 0.98
CA SER A 133 12.33 0.93 1.23
C SER A 133 11.57 -0.25 0.61
N CYS A 134 10.92 -0.04 -0.54
CA CYS A 134 10.14 -1.07 -1.22
C CYS A 134 11.00 -1.90 -2.18
N GLN A 135 10.56 -3.13 -2.46
CA GLN A 135 11.30 -4.11 -3.27
C GLN A 135 10.42 -4.70 -4.37
N GLY A 136 11.05 -5.23 -5.43
CA GLY A 136 10.38 -5.96 -6.52
C GLY A 136 10.33 -5.22 -7.87
N PHE A 137 10.84 -3.99 -7.92
CA PHE A 137 10.87 -3.17 -9.13
C PHE A 137 12.22 -2.48 -9.33
N GLU A 138 12.49 -2.07 -10.57
CA GLU A 138 13.68 -1.33 -10.97
C GLU A 138 13.33 0.04 -11.57
N VAL A 139 12.07 0.22 -11.99
CA VAL A 139 11.62 1.44 -12.65
C VAL A 139 10.36 1.97 -11.98
N VAL A 140 10.40 3.25 -11.63
CA VAL A 140 9.24 4.02 -11.18
C VAL A 140 8.91 5.04 -12.26
N ARG A 141 7.90 4.74 -13.09
CA ARG A 141 7.28 5.74 -13.95
C ARG A 141 5.95 6.19 -13.35
N VAL A 142 5.77 7.50 -13.26
CA VAL A 142 4.50 8.10 -12.84
C VAL A 142 4.23 9.34 -13.68
N ALA A 143 2.99 9.45 -14.15
CA ALA A 143 2.52 10.61 -14.86
C ALA A 143 1.13 10.98 -14.33
N GLY A 144 0.84 12.27 -14.19
CA GLY A 144 -0.43 12.72 -13.67
C GLY A 144 -0.53 14.22 -13.63
N HIS A 145 -1.66 14.76 -14.07
CA HIS A 145 -1.90 16.20 -14.06
C HIS A 145 -2.18 16.73 -12.65
N LYS A 146 -2.70 15.91 -11.74
CA LYS A 146 -2.93 16.28 -10.33
C LYS A 146 -1.76 15.97 -9.41
N LEU A 147 -0.72 15.30 -9.91
CA LEU A 147 0.38 14.85 -9.08
C LEU A 147 1.22 16.06 -8.62
N GLU A 148 1.20 16.30 -7.32
CA GLU A 148 1.88 17.43 -6.68
C GLU A 148 3.12 16.99 -5.89
N VAL A 149 3.10 15.77 -5.35
CA VAL A 149 4.14 15.26 -4.45
C VAL A 149 4.59 13.88 -4.89
N VAL A 150 5.90 13.73 -5.10
CA VAL A 150 6.57 12.44 -5.30
C VAL A 150 7.73 12.36 -4.32
N ASP A 151 7.66 11.44 -3.37
CA ASP A 151 8.72 11.20 -2.38
C ASP A 151 9.20 9.75 -2.47
N LEU A 152 10.46 9.57 -2.85
CA LEU A 152 11.06 8.29 -3.16
C LEU A 152 12.29 8.08 -2.28
N TYR A 153 12.18 7.19 -1.31
CA TYR A 153 13.29 6.75 -0.48
C TYR A 153 13.60 5.29 -0.78
N LEU A 154 14.45 5.06 -1.76
CA LEU A 154 14.64 3.78 -2.42
C LEU A 154 15.86 3.03 -1.88
N ASP A 155 15.90 1.71 -2.11
CA ASP A 155 17.01 0.87 -1.65
C ASP A 155 18.29 1.18 -2.43
N ARG A 156 19.43 1.30 -1.74
CA ARG A 156 20.72 1.70 -2.36
C ARG A 156 21.35 0.60 -3.20
N ASP A 157 20.99 -0.65 -2.94
CA ASP A 157 21.66 -1.79 -3.56
C ASP A 157 21.21 -2.04 -5.01
N LYS A 158 20.21 -1.29 -5.49
CA LYS A 158 19.71 -1.36 -6.86
C LYS A 158 19.54 0.02 -7.45
N VAL A 159 20.15 0.27 -8.61
CA VAL A 159 19.87 1.48 -9.39
C VAL A 159 18.42 1.41 -9.84
N GLN A 160 17.61 2.37 -9.38
CA GLN A 160 16.23 2.48 -9.80
C GLN A 160 16.04 3.69 -10.72
N ILE A 161 15.43 3.44 -11.89
CA ILE A 161 15.13 4.47 -12.88
C ILE A 161 13.85 5.17 -12.45
N VAL A 162 13.91 6.49 -12.31
CA VAL A 162 12.75 7.32 -11.97
C VAL A 162 12.41 8.22 -13.14
N ALA A 163 11.17 8.13 -13.61
CA ALA A 163 10.61 9.01 -14.64
C ALA A 163 9.29 9.60 -14.16
N VAL A 164 9.28 10.92 -13.94
CA VAL A 164 8.12 11.66 -13.45
C VAL A 164 7.67 12.66 -14.50
N SER A 165 6.41 12.59 -14.92
CA SER A 165 5.80 13.54 -15.85
C SER A 165 4.53 14.14 -15.22
N ALA A 166 4.71 15.24 -14.49
CA ALA A 166 3.63 15.90 -13.76
C ALA A 166 3.78 17.43 -13.84
N PRO A 167 2.90 18.14 -14.59
CA PRO A 167 3.02 19.58 -14.80
C PRO A 167 2.78 20.40 -13.52
N ASN A 168 2.06 19.84 -12.55
CA ASN A 168 1.74 20.49 -11.27
C ASN A 168 2.62 19.98 -10.11
N LEU A 169 3.75 19.33 -10.41
CA LEU A 169 4.65 18.80 -9.39
C LEU A 169 5.27 19.93 -8.57
N ARG A 170 5.11 19.87 -7.25
CA ARG A 170 5.60 20.87 -6.29
C ARG A 170 6.76 20.34 -5.45
N LEU A 171 6.75 19.03 -5.19
CA LEU A 171 7.79 18.35 -4.43
C LEU A 171 8.21 17.08 -5.16
N LEU A 172 9.49 17.00 -5.48
CA LEU A 172 10.16 15.76 -5.86
C LEU A 172 11.32 15.53 -4.89
N SER A 173 11.20 14.49 -4.07
CA SER A 173 12.27 14.00 -3.21
C SER A 173 12.70 12.63 -3.70
N TYR A 174 14.01 12.46 -3.83
CA TYR A 174 14.64 11.20 -4.21
C TYR A 174 15.88 11.00 -3.35
N GLY A 175 15.91 9.90 -2.61
CA GLY A 175 17.02 9.54 -1.76
C GLY A 175 17.08 8.04 -1.51
N GLY A 176 18.11 7.61 -0.80
CA GLY A 176 18.26 6.23 -0.37
C GLY A 176 19.42 6.10 0.60
N GLY A 177 19.22 5.33 1.66
CA GLY A 177 20.33 4.90 2.50
C GLY A 177 20.09 4.77 4.00
N PHE A 178 19.95 3.54 4.47
CA PHE A 178 20.38 3.23 5.84
C PHE A 178 21.91 3.19 5.86
N GLU A 179 22.56 4.14 6.54
CA GLU A 179 23.82 3.87 7.22
C GLU A 179 23.47 3.23 8.56
N GLY A 180 23.37 1.90 8.57
CA GLY A 180 23.42 1.16 9.82
C GLY A 180 24.88 0.96 10.19
N VAL A 181 25.39 1.81 11.09
CA VAL A 181 26.65 1.60 11.81
C VAL A 181 26.50 0.38 12.75
#